data_AF-A0A352WQ24-F1
#
_entry.id   AF-A0A352WQ24-F1
#
_cell.length_a   1.000
_cell.length_b   1.000
_cell.length_c   1.000
_cell.angle_alpha   90.00
_cell.angle_beta   90.00
_cell.angle_gamma   90.00
#
_symmetry.space_group_name_H-M   'P 1'
#
loop_
_entity.id
_entity.type
_entity.pdbx_description
1 polymer ?
#
loop_
_entity_poly.entity_id
_entity_poly.type
_entity_poly.pdbx_seq_one_letter_code
_entity_poly.pdbx_strand_id
1 'polypeptide(L)'
;GQALVEHPHVKAISFTGGTQTGAHITRTTAGMFKKLSLELGGKNPAIVFADCDFDKAVSTTIRSSFANQGQICLCSSRILIEDSLYDAFRDALVAKAKRIAPGDPSDPNTKMGALVSAPHRDKVLAYIESAKAQGATVLCGGDAAAAPSDRCEAGYFVQPTILEGLGPGCSINQEEIFGPVITLQRFSTEAEAIKLANDSDYGLAATIWTQDTAKAHRVATQVESGIAWINCWLVRDLRTPFGGVKSSGLGREGGFEALRFFTEPQSVCIPTR
;
A
#
# COMPACT_ATOMS: atom_id res chain seq x y z
N GLY A 1 -10.70 18.77 -12.24
CA GLY A 1 -9.31 18.89 -11.76
C GLY A 1 -8.52 19.93 -12.54
N GLN A 2 -8.40 19.76 -13.86
CA GLN A 2 -7.47 20.53 -14.71
C GLN A 2 -7.50 22.05 -14.50
N ALA A 3 -8.69 22.66 -14.49
CA ALA A 3 -8.83 24.09 -14.27
C ALA A 3 -8.19 24.58 -12.96
N LEU A 4 -8.26 23.81 -11.86
CA LEU A 4 -7.59 24.16 -10.59
C LEU A 4 -6.07 24.06 -10.69
N VAL A 5 -5.57 23.04 -11.37
CA VAL A 5 -4.12 22.80 -11.56
C VAL A 5 -3.50 23.94 -12.38
N GLU A 6 -4.17 24.35 -13.46
CA GLU A 6 -3.70 25.39 -14.39
C GLU A 6 -3.97 26.83 -13.93
N HIS A 7 -4.82 27.04 -12.93
CA HIS A 7 -5.23 28.39 -12.56
C HIS A 7 -4.05 29.24 -12.04
N PRO A 8 -3.78 30.44 -12.58
CA PRO A 8 -2.58 31.23 -12.25
C PRO A 8 -2.53 31.71 -10.78
N HIS A 9 -3.69 31.83 -10.13
CA HIS A 9 -3.76 32.27 -8.73
C HIS A 9 -3.63 31.14 -7.69
N VAL A 10 -3.70 29.87 -8.12
CA VAL A 10 -3.46 28.74 -7.20
C VAL A 10 -1.95 28.59 -6.98
N LYS A 11 -1.50 28.68 -5.72
CA LYS A 11 -0.07 28.68 -5.38
C LYS A 11 0.49 27.31 -4.99
N ALA A 12 -0.37 26.41 -4.53
CA ALA A 12 0.01 25.06 -4.10
C ALA A 12 -1.04 24.05 -4.57
N ILE A 13 -0.59 22.85 -4.91
CA ILE A 13 -1.43 21.68 -5.19
C ILE A 13 -1.03 20.57 -4.21
N SER A 14 -1.95 20.19 -3.34
CA SER A 14 -1.86 18.94 -2.57
C SER A 14 -2.82 17.93 -3.22
N PHE A 15 -2.31 16.76 -3.55
CA PHE A 15 -3.05 15.72 -4.25
C PHE A 15 -2.73 14.34 -3.71
N THR A 16 -3.77 13.57 -3.42
CA THR A 16 -3.67 12.14 -3.11
C THR A 16 -4.44 11.35 -4.17
N GLY A 17 -3.80 10.36 -4.79
CA GLY A 17 -4.44 9.55 -5.82
C GLY A 17 -3.45 8.69 -6.61
N GLY A 18 -3.78 8.37 -7.86
CA GLY A 18 -2.94 7.51 -8.69
C GLY A 18 -1.68 8.19 -9.22
N THR A 19 -0.59 7.44 -9.34
CA THR A 19 0.72 7.90 -9.83
C THR A 19 0.67 8.55 -11.21
N GLN A 20 -0.12 8.01 -12.14
CA GLN A 20 -0.29 8.60 -13.48
C GLN A 20 -0.92 9.99 -13.42
N THR A 21 -1.89 10.20 -12.52
CA THR A 21 -2.51 11.51 -12.30
C THR A 21 -1.53 12.47 -11.62
N GLY A 22 -0.75 12.00 -10.64
CA GLY A 22 0.33 12.80 -10.03
C GLY A 22 1.36 13.26 -11.06
N ALA A 23 1.81 12.37 -11.94
CA ALA A 23 2.73 12.70 -13.03
C ALA A 23 2.14 13.72 -14.01
N HIS A 24 0.84 13.62 -14.31
CA HIS A 24 0.13 14.61 -15.12
C HIS A 24 0.12 15.99 -14.45
N ILE A 25 -0.24 16.07 -13.17
CA ILE A 25 -0.20 17.31 -12.38
C ILE A 25 1.20 17.93 -12.42
N THR A 26 2.23 17.14 -12.13
CA THR A 26 3.63 17.61 -12.16
C THR A 26 3.99 18.21 -13.51
N ARG A 27 3.70 17.51 -14.63
CA ARG A 27 3.97 18.02 -15.99
C ARG A 27 3.22 19.32 -16.29
N THR A 28 1.93 19.39 -15.97
CA THR A 28 1.13 20.61 -16.16
C THR A 28 1.71 21.79 -15.37
N THR A 29 2.25 21.56 -14.19
CA THR A 29 2.76 22.62 -13.31
C THR A 29 4.25 22.96 -13.48
N ALA A 30 5.01 22.25 -14.32
CA ALA A 30 6.48 22.30 -14.39
C ALA A 30 7.08 23.69 -14.72
N GLY A 31 6.31 24.60 -15.32
CA GLY A 31 6.72 26.00 -15.56
C GLY A 31 6.00 27.03 -14.69
N MET A 32 5.10 26.60 -13.81
CA MET A 32 4.26 27.49 -12.99
C MET A 32 4.82 27.72 -11.59
N PHE A 33 5.85 26.96 -11.20
CA PHE A 33 6.52 27.04 -9.89
C PHE A 33 5.56 26.96 -8.70
N LYS A 34 4.50 26.16 -8.84
CA LYS A 34 3.56 25.87 -7.74
C LYS A 34 4.22 24.88 -6.78
N LYS A 35 3.92 24.99 -5.49
CA LYS A 35 4.26 23.94 -4.52
C LYS A 35 3.44 22.69 -4.82
N LEU A 36 4.09 21.53 -4.79
CA LEU A 36 3.44 20.22 -4.98
C LEU A 36 3.64 19.33 -3.75
N SER A 37 2.55 18.79 -3.23
CA SER A 37 2.55 17.72 -2.24
C SER A 37 1.72 16.59 -2.83
N LEU A 38 2.36 15.46 -3.13
CA LEU A 38 1.77 14.37 -3.88
C LEU A 38 1.90 13.08 -3.08
N GLU A 39 0.78 12.41 -2.80
CA GLU A 39 0.71 11.09 -2.18
C GLU A 39 0.09 10.09 -3.16
N LEU A 40 0.91 9.19 -3.70
CA LEU A 40 0.64 8.53 -4.99
C LEU A 40 0.54 7.00 -4.91
N GLY A 41 0.17 6.47 -3.74
CA GLY A 41 -0.01 5.02 -3.55
C GLY A 41 1.31 4.26 -3.41
N GLY A 42 1.25 2.94 -3.45
CA GLY A 42 2.45 2.12 -3.36
C GLY A 42 2.25 0.62 -3.47
N LYS A 43 3.38 -0.09 -3.55
CA LYS A 43 3.47 -1.54 -3.50
C LYS A 43 4.11 -2.01 -2.19
N ASN A 44 3.41 -1.73 -1.09
CA ASN A 44 4.00 -1.79 0.25
C ASN A 44 4.37 -3.24 0.66
N PRO A 45 5.63 -3.49 1.05
CA PRO A 45 6.04 -4.78 1.57
C PRO A 45 5.67 -4.98 3.04
N ALA A 46 5.23 -6.19 3.38
CA ALA A 46 5.26 -6.72 4.73
C ALA A 46 6.38 -7.74 4.84
N ILE A 47 7.42 -7.44 5.62
CA ILE A 47 8.58 -8.29 5.82
C ILE A 47 8.38 -9.07 7.13
N VAL A 48 8.34 -10.39 7.04
CA VAL A 48 8.03 -11.30 8.14
C VAL A 48 9.20 -12.22 8.41
N PHE A 49 9.92 -11.99 9.51
CA PHE A 49 10.99 -12.85 9.99
C PHE A 49 10.43 -13.99 10.85
N ALA A 50 11.17 -15.09 10.92
CA ALA A 50 10.81 -16.32 11.62
C ALA A 50 10.66 -16.14 13.14
N ASP A 51 11.33 -15.13 13.71
CA ASP A 51 11.27 -14.80 15.14
C ASP A 51 10.10 -13.86 15.50
N CYS A 52 9.21 -13.53 14.55
CA CYS A 52 8.08 -12.66 14.83
C CYS A 52 7.10 -13.26 15.85
N ASP A 53 6.31 -12.39 16.47
CA ASP A 53 5.08 -12.82 17.15
C ASP A 53 4.10 -13.32 16.07
N PHE A 54 4.02 -14.64 15.91
CA PHE A 54 3.32 -15.30 14.81
C PHE A 54 1.85 -14.89 14.72
N ASP A 55 1.10 -15.02 15.82
CA ASP A 55 -0.34 -14.76 15.82
C ASP A 55 -0.65 -13.29 15.55
N LYS A 56 0.15 -12.38 16.14
CA LYS A 56 0.02 -10.94 15.90
C LYS A 56 0.39 -10.57 14.48
N ALA A 57 1.46 -11.14 13.92
CA ALA A 57 1.91 -10.89 12.56
C ALA A 57 0.91 -11.40 11.53
N VAL A 58 0.37 -12.62 11.69
CA VAL A 58 -0.67 -13.17 10.80
C VAL A 58 -1.94 -12.31 10.87
N SER A 59 -2.45 -12.03 12.07
CA SER A 59 -3.70 -11.28 12.24
C SER A 59 -3.62 -9.85 11.71
N THR A 60 -2.49 -9.17 11.94
CA THR A 60 -2.28 -7.81 11.45
C THR A 60 -2.01 -7.79 9.95
N THR A 61 -1.29 -8.77 9.40
CA THR A 61 -1.09 -8.89 7.95
C THR A 61 -2.42 -9.09 7.22
N ILE A 62 -3.32 -9.93 7.73
CA ILE A 62 -4.69 -10.04 7.20
C ILE A 62 -5.40 -8.68 7.19
N ARG A 63 -5.28 -7.92 8.29
CA ARG A 63 -5.87 -6.58 8.38
C ARG A 63 -5.24 -5.62 7.38
N SER A 64 -3.92 -5.60 7.27
CA SER A 64 -3.21 -4.68 6.38
C SER A 64 -3.40 -5.02 4.91
N SER A 65 -3.73 -6.27 4.58
CA SER A 65 -3.99 -6.71 3.22
C SER A 65 -5.42 -6.46 2.75
N PHE A 66 -6.42 -6.60 3.63
CA PHE A 66 -7.84 -6.66 3.21
C PHE A 66 -8.74 -5.58 3.82
N ALA A 67 -8.24 -4.73 4.73
CA ALA A 67 -9.00 -3.58 5.21
C ALA A 67 -9.41 -2.67 4.03
N ASN A 68 -10.64 -2.16 4.06
CA ASN A 68 -11.25 -1.42 2.95
C ASN A 68 -11.13 -2.13 1.58
N GLN A 69 -11.20 -3.47 1.57
CA GLN A 69 -11.03 -4.29 0.37
C GLN A 69 -9.66 -4.06 -0.30
N GLY A 70 -8.62 -3.76 0.48
CA GLY A 70 -7.28 -3.43 -0.04
C GLY A 70 -7.20 -2.05 -0.72
N GLN A 71 -8.24 -1.22 -0.63
CA GLN A 71 -8.28 0.13 -1.20
C GLN A 71 -7.78 1.17 -0.19
N ILE A 72 -6.58 0.94 0.36
CA ILE A 72 -5.85 1.89 1.21
C ILE A 72 -4.43 1.95 0.66
N CYS A 73 -3.90 3.16 0.43
CA CYS A 73 -2.54 3.33 -0.11
C CYS A 73 -1.45 2.67 0.75
N LEU A 74 -1.75 2.41 2.03
CA LEU A 74 -0.86 1.81 3.03
C LEU A 74 -1.02 0.29 3.15
N CYS A 75 -1.91 -0.34 2.37
CA CYS A 75 -2.15 -1.78 2.44
C CYS A 75 -0.88 -2.56 2.05
N SER A 76 -0.59 -3.63 2.81
CA SER A 76 0.48 -4.57 2.50
C SER A 76 0.01 -5.49 1.38
N SER A 77 0.53 -5.32 0.17
CA SER A 77 0.17 -6.12 -1.00
C SER A 77 1.27 -7.08 -1.48
N ARG A 78 2.48 -6.96 -0.93
CA ARG A 78 3.57 -7.94 -1.07
C ARG A 78 3.96 -8.44 0.30
N ILE A 79 3.81 -9.73 0.56
CA ILE A 79 4.20 -10.34 1.81
C ILE A 79 5.49 -11.13 1.56
N LEU A 80 6.58 -10.67 2.16
CA LEU A 80 7.90 -11.29 2.10
C LEU A 80 8.07 -12.08 3.40
N ILE A 81 8.26 -13.40 3.31
CA ILE A 81 8.28 -14.28 4.48
C ILE A 81 9.59 -15.07 4.49
N GLU A 82 10.23 -15.13 5.65
CA GLU A 82 11.46 -15.90 5.85
C GLU A 82 11.20 -17.40 5.60
N ASP A 83 12.12 -18.06 4.89
CA ASP A 83 11.93 -19.41 4.37
C ASP A 83 11.52 -20.44 5.42
N SER A 84 12.09 -20.36 6.62
CA SER A 84 11.81 -21.28 7.73
C SER A 84 10.39 -21.13 8.29
N LEU A 85 9.73 -19.99 8.06
CA LEU A 85 8.37 -19.69 8.52
C LEU A 85 7.33 -19.75 7.39
N TYR A 86 7.77 -19.77 6.12
CA TYR A 86 6.92 -19.54 4.96
C TYR A 86 5.64 -20.39 4.95
N ASP A 87 5.78 -21.71 5.02
CA ASP A 87 4.63 -22.62 4.85
C ASP A 87 3.60 -22.44 5.97
N ALA A 88 4.05 -22.34 7.22
CA ALA A 88 3.17 -22.11 8.37
C ALA A 88 2.45 -20.76 8.28
N PHE A 89 3.16 -19.70 7.88
CA PHE A 89 2.57 -18.37 7.75
C PHE A 89 1.60 -18.26 6.57
N ARG A 90 1.97 -18.81 5.40
CA ARG A 90 1.10 -18.94 4.22
C ARG A 90 -0.20 -19.62 4.60
N ASP A 91 -0.13 -20.79 5.22
CA ASP A 91 -1.32 -21.59 5.51
C ASP A 91 -2.24 -20.87 6.51
N ALA A 92 -1.66 -20.18 7.50
CA ALA A 92 -2.40 -19.37 8.45
C ALA A 92 -3.07 -18.15 7.80
N LEU A 93 -2.38 -17.47 6.86
CA LEU A 93 -2.97 -16.37 6.08
C LEU A 93 -4.13 -16.87 5.22
N VAL A 94 -3.93 -17.95 4.46
CA VAL A 94 -4.96 -18.54 3.59
C VAL A 94 -6.18 -18.96 4.41
N ALA A 95 -5.97 -19.62 5.54
CA ALA A 95 -7.06 -20.05 6.42
C ALA A 95 -7.88 -18.86 6.96
N LYS A 96 -7.26 -17.73 7.28
CA LYS A 96 -7.97 -16.52 7.72
C LYS A 96 -8.61 -15.76 6.57
N ALA A 97 -7.95 -15.65 5.42
CA ALA A 97 -8.48 -14.96 4.24
C ALA A 97 -9.75 -15.65 3.72
N LYS A 98 -9.80 -16.99 3.69
CA LYS A 98 -10.99 -17.77 3.32
C LYS A 98 -12.21 -17.52 4.22
N ARG A 99 -12.03 -16.96 5.42
CA ARG A 99 -13.13 -16.60 6.35
C ARG A 99 -13.67 -15.19 6.09
N ILE A 100 -13.01 -14.40 5.26
CA ILE A 100 -13.47 -13.06 4.90
C ILE A 100 -14.47 -13.21 3.75
N ALA A 101 -15.76 -13.10 4.07
CA ALA A 101 -16.81 -13.02 3.09
C ALA A 101 -17.14 -11.53 2.82
N PRO A 102 -17.16 -11.07 1.55
CA PRO A 102 -17.80 -9.82 1.21
C PRO A 102 -19.27 -9.84 1.65
N GLY A 103 -19.73 -8.76 2.27
CA GLY A 103 -21.04 -8.69 2.91
C GLY A 103 -21.77 -7.39 2.58
N ASP A 104 -23.04 -7.35 2.97
CA ASP A 104 -23.90 -6.19 2.82
C ASP A 104 -23.43 -5.06 3.77
N PRO A 105 -23.17 -3.82 3.29
CA PRO A 105 -22.71 -2.74 4.15
C PRO A 105 -23.70 -2.31 5.24
N SER A 106 -24.97 -2.72 5.14
CA SER A 106 -25.98 -2.48 6.20
C SER A 106 -25.99 -3.56 7.28
N ASP A 107 -25.30 -4.69 7.09
CA ASP A 107 -25.11 -5.69 8.15
C ASP A 107 -23.94 -5.27 9.06
N PRO A 108 -24.15 -5.07 10.38
CA PRO A 108 -23.09 -4.70 11.31
C PRO A 108 -21.97 -5.74 11.45
N ASN A 109 -22.20 -6.98 10.99
CA ASN A 109 -21.20 -8.03 11.00
C ASN A 109 -20.28 -8.01 9.77
N THR A 110 -20.64 -7.28 8.71
CA THR A 110 -19.84 -7.17 7.49
C THR A 110 -18.47 -6.59 7.79
N LYS A 111 -17.42 -7.32 7.40
CA LYS A 111 -16.02 -6.89 7.55
C LYS A 111 -15.40 -6.41 6.23
N MET A 112 -16.04 -6.72 5.11
CA MET A 112 -15.56 -6.38 3.78
C MET A 112 -16.75 -6.13 2.85
N GLY A 113 -16.79 -4.98 2.16
CA GLY A 113 -17.85 -4.63 1.21
C GLY A 113 -17.42 -4.84 -0.25
N ALA A 114 -18.11 -4.15 -1.17
CA ALA A 114 -17.77 -4.10 -2.59
C ALA A 114 -16.61 -3.12 -2.86
N LEU A 115 -15.96 -3.27 -4.01
CA LEU A 115 -15.04 -2.27 -4.54
C LEU A 115 -15.78 -0.99 -4.96
N VAL A 116 -15.03 0.11 -5.09
CA VAL A 116 -15.60 1.44 -5.29
C VAL A 116 -16.38 1.61 -6.60
N SER A 117 -16.03 0.87 -7.66
CA SER A 117 -16.65 1.01 -8.98
C SER A 117 -16.45 -0.21 -9.88
N ALA A 118 -17.27 -0.34 -10.92
CA ALA A 118 -17.13 -1.41 -11.92
C ALA A 118 -15.76 -1.37 -12.64
N PRO A 119 -15.27 -0.22 -13.15
CA PRO A 119 -13.96 -0.17 -13.80
C PRO A 119 -12.83 -0.58 -12.86
N HIS A 120 -12.94 -0.26 -11.56
CA HIS A 120 -11.94 -0.66 -10.58
C HIS A 120 -11.98 -2.18 -10.31
N ARG A 121 -13.16 -2.77 -10.19
CA ARG A 121 -13.31 -4.23 -10.11
C ARG A 121 -12.72 -4.92 -11.33
N ASP A 122 -13.02 -4.43 -12.51
CA ASP A 122 -12.53 -5.04 -13.76
C ASP A 122 -11.00 -4.93 -13.87
N LYS A 123 -10.42 -3.80 -13.44
CA LYS A 123 -8.96 -3.67 -13.27
C LYS A 123 -8.41 -4.75 -12.33
N VAL A 124 -8.97 -4.89 -11.14
CA VAL A 124 -8.51 -5.87 -10.14
C VAL A 124 -8.57 -7.30 -10.69
N LEU A 125 -9.69 -7.69 -11.29
CA LEU A 125 -9.86 -9.02 -11.89
C LEU A 125 -8.87 -9.25 -13.04
N ALA A 126 -8.61 -8.24 -13.88
CA ALA A 126 -7.63 -8.35 -14.96
C ALA A 126 -6.20 -8.61 -14.45
N TYR A 127 -5.80 -8.01 -13.31
CA TYR A 127 -4.51 -8.34 -12.68
C TYR A 127 -4.44 -9.79 -12.21
N ILE A 128 -5.53 -10.29 -11.62
CA ILE A 128 -5.60 -11.68 -11.16
C ILE A 128 -5.50 -12.65 -12.35
N GLU A 129 -6.28 -12.42 -13.41
CA GLU A 129 -6.24 -13.25 -14.62
C GLU A 129 -4.87 -13.21 -15.31
N SER A 130 -4.23 -12.04 -15.37
CA SER A 130 -2.87 -11.90 -15.89
C SER A 130 -1.86 -12.69 -15.05
N ALA A 131 -1.99 -12.70 -13.72
CA ALA A 131 -1.13 -13.49 -12.85
C ALA A 131 -1.35 -14.99 -13.04
N LYS A 132 -2.61 -15.46 -13.14
CA LYS A 132 -2.95 -16.86 -13.47
C LYS A 132 -2.30 -17.28 -14.79
N ALA A 133 -2.41 -16.45 -15.83
CA ALA A 133 -1.83 -16.70 -17.15
C ALA A 133 -0.28 -16.76 -17.14
N GLN A 134 0.36 -16.06 -16.20
CA GLN A 134 1.80 -16.10 -15.99
C GLN A 134 2.27 -17.28 -15.10
N GLY A 135 1.35 -18.13 -14.64
CA GLY A 135 1.65 -19.32 -13.84
C GLY A 135 1.59 -19.09 -12.32
N ALA A 136 0.93 -18.03 -11.84
CA ALA A 136 0.69 -17.87 -10.41
C ALA A 136 -0.18 -19.00 -9.86
N THR A 137 0.17 -19.49 -8.68
CA THR A 137 -0.71 -20.35 -7.89
C THR A 137 -1.71 -19.49 -7.13
N VAL A 138 -3.00 -19.76 -7.32
CA VAL A 138 -4.08 -19.12 -6.54
C VAL A 138 -4.35 -19.95 -5.29
N LEU A 139 -3.96 -19.42 -4.12
CA LEU A 139 -4.11 -20.12 -2.84
C LEU A 139 -5.53 -19.99 -2.26
N CYS A 140 -6.17 -18.85 -2.51
CA CYS A 140 -7.59 -18.62 -2.25
C CYS A 140 -8.11 -17.44 -3.08
N GLY A 141 -9.44 -17.35 -3.18
CA GLY A 141 -10.10 -16.29 -3.94
C GLY A 141 -9.82 -16.41 -5.43
N GLY A 142 -9.57 -15.27 -6.07
CA GLY A 142 -9.16 -15.20 -7.45
C GLY A 142 -10.27 -14.83 -8.43
N ASP A 143 -11.51 -14.65 -7.95
CA ASP A 143 -12.67 -14.36 -8.80
C ASP A 143 -13.56 -13.27 -8.19
N ALA A 144 -14.56 -12.83 -8.97
CA ALA A 144 -15.66 -12.04 -8.44
C ALA A 144 -16.40 -12.83 -7.35
N ALA A 145 -16.88 -12.13 -6.32
CA ALA A 145 -17.69 -12.76 -5.29
C ALA A 145 -19.18 -12.64 -5.61
N ALA A 146 -19.96 -13.63 -5.16
CA ALA A 146 -21.41 -13.56 -5.23
C ALA A 146 -21.93 -12.36 -4.44
N ALA A 147 -23.03 -11.76 -4.91
CA ALA A 147 -23.71 -10.72 -4.16
C ALA A 147 -24.23 -11.29 -2.82
N PRO A 148 -24.02 -10.60 -1.69
CA PRO A 148 -24.42 -11.09 -0.38
C PRO A 148 -25.94 -11.03 -0.13
N SER A 149 -26.69 -10.29 -0.96
CA SER A 149 -28.14 -10.10 -0.88
C SER A 149 -28.68 -9.53 -2.19
N ASP A 150 -29.99 -9.64 -2.42
CA ASP A 150 -30.67 -9.11 -3.62
C ASP A 150 -30.44 -7.61 -3.80
N ARG A 151 -30.42 -6.84 -2.70
CA ARG A 151 -30.12 -5.39 -2.75
C ARG A 151 -28.68 -5.08 -3.17
N CYS A 152 -27.79 -6.07 -3.14
CA CYS A 152 -26.39 -5.95 -3.49
C CYS A 152 -26.05 -6.58 -4.85
N GLU A 153 -27.03 -7.03 -5.65
CA GLU A 153 -26.78 -7.68 -6.96
C GLU A 153 -25.91 -6.84 -7.91
N ALA A 154 -26.07 -5.52 -7.89
CA ALA A 154 -25.28 -4.60 -8.72
C ALA A 154 -23.91 -4.22 -8.11
N GLY A 155 -23.53 -4.83 -6.98
CA GLY A 155 -22.30 -4.52 -6.27
C GLY A 155 -21.05 -5.11 -6.93
N TYR A 156 -19.91 -4.47 -6.69
CA TYR A 156 -18.62 -4.81 -7.32
C TYR A 156 -17.75 -5.67 -6.41
N PHE A 157 -18.24 -6.84 -6.02
CA PHE A 157 -17.56 -7.69 -5.03
C PHE A 157 -16.46 -8.55 -5.65
N VAL A 158 -15.33 -8.65 -4.95
CA VAL A 158 -14.17 -9.49 -5.33
C VAL A 158 -13.73 -10.28 -4.09
N GLN A 159 -13.35 -11.54 -4.30
CA GLN A 159 -12.88 -12.38 -3.21
C GLN A 159 -11.50 -11.93 -2.70
N PRO A 160 -11.21 -12.04 -1.39
CA PRO A 160 -9.86 -11.88 -0.88
C PRO A 160 -8.95 -12.92 -1.54
N THR A 161 -7.92 -12.44 -2.22
CA THR A 161 -7.09 -13.25 -3.10
C THR A 161 -5.65 -13.28 -2.62
N ILE A 162 -5.09 -14.48 -2.52
CA ILE A 162 -3.68 -14.70 -2.18
C ILE A 162 -3.05 -15.50 -3.32
N LEU A 163 -1.97 -14.95 -3.88
CA LEU A 163 -1.21 -15.52 -4.98
C LEU A 163 0.22 -15.84 -4.56
N GLU A 164 0.81 -16.89 -5.10
CA GLU A 164 2.25 -17.18 -4.96
C GLU A 164 2.84 -17.75 -6.26
N GLY A 165 4.14 -17.99 -6.28
CA GLY A 165 4.81 -18.68 -7.39
C GLY A 165 5.34 -17.77 -8.51
N LEU A 166 5.13 -16.45 -8.42
CA LEU A 166 5.72 -15.48 -9.36
C LEU A 166 6.91 -14.74 -8.74
N GLY A 167 7.94 -14.50 -9.57
CA GLY A 167 9.14 -13.78 -9.18
C GLY A 167 8.92 -12.28 -8.94
N PRO A 168 9.88 -11.56 -8.36
CA PRO A 168 9.70 -10.16 -7.98
C PRO A 168 9.49 -9.21 -9.16
N GLY A 169 10.05 -9.48 -10.34
CA GLY A 169 9.94 -8.61 -11.52
C GLY A 169 8.62 -8.70 -12.31
N CYS A 170 7.66 -9.52 -11.89
CA CYS A 170 6.37 -9.62 -12.61
C CYS A 170 5.42 -8.46 -12.24
N SER A 171 4.46 -8.16 -13.14
CA SER A 171 3.54 -7.03 -12.96
C SER A 171 2.73 -7.08 -11.66
N ILE A 172 2.27 -8.27 -11.23
CA ILE A 172 1.53 -8.41 -9.97
C ILE A 172 2.37 -8.06 -8.74
N ASN A 173 3.70 -8.16 -8.82
CA ASN A 173 4.64 -7.78 -7.76
C ASN A 173 5.18 -6.36 -7.91
N GLN A 174 5.03 -5.72 -9.07
CA GLN A 174 5.54 -4.36 -9.32
C GLN A 174 4.47 -3.28 -9.30
N GLU A 175 3.24 -3.60 -9.71
CA GLU A 175 2.18 -2.64 -9.94
C GLU A 175 1.14 -2.57 -8.81
N GLU A 176 0.60 -1.38 -8.57
CA GLU A 176 -0.46 -1.15 -7.59
C GLU A 176 -1.84 -1.57 -8.14
N ILE A 177 -2.35 -2.65 -7.56
CA ILE A 177 -3.68 -3.21 -7.87
C ILE A 177 -4.77 -2.37 -7.18
N PHE A 178 -4.53 -2.01 -5.91
CA PHE A 178 -5.46 -1.28 -5.03
C PHE A 178 -6.77 -2.05 -4.77
N GLY A 179 -6.66 -3.36 -4.54
CA GLY A 179 -7.78 -4.26 -4.28
C GLY A 179 -7.39 -5.38 -3.30
N PRO A 180 -8.29 -6.32 -2.98
CA PRO A 180 -8.08 -7.32 -1.94
C PRO A 180 -7.22 -8.48 -2.47
N VAL A 181 -6.03 -8.16 -2.96
CA VAL A 181 -5.10 -9.09 -3.63
C VAL A 181 -3.71 -8.89 -3.05
N ILE A 182 -3.10 -9.99 -2.59
CA ILE A 182 -1.73 -9.99 -2.11
C ILE A 182 -0.91 -11.10 -2.75
N THR A 183 0.40 -10.89 -2.80
CA THR A 183 1.37 -11.88 -3.26
C THR A 183 2.27 -12.32 -2.11
N LEU A 184 2.69 -13.59 -2.14
CA LEU A 184 3.64 -14.15 -1.18
C LEU A 184 4.97 -14.43 -1.88
N GLN A 185 6.07 -14.06 -1.23
CA GLN A 185 7.43 -14.35 -1.70
C GLN A 185 8.31 -14.80 -0.53
N ARG A 186 9.22 -15.72 -0.83
CA ARG A 186 10.23 -16.23 0.10
C ARG A 186 11.45 -15.32 0.15
N PHE A 187 12.14 -15.28 1.29
CA PHE A 187 13.52 -14.84 1.40
C PHE A 187 14.29 -15.71 2.40
N SER A 188 15.59 -15.88 2.20
CA SER A 188 16.45 -16.69 3.07
C SER A 188 17.35 -15.84 3.97
N THR A 189 17.54 -14.55 3.67
CA THR A 189 18.42 -13.67 4.46
C THR A 189 17.82 -12.27 4.64
N GLU A 190 18.28 -11.56 5.67
CA GLU A 190 17.93 -10.15 5.90
C GLU A 190 18.28 -9.26 4.69
N ALA A 191 19.45 -9.46 4.08
CA ALA A 191 19.89 -8.69 2.92
C ALA A 191 18.97 -8.92 1.70
N GLU A 192 18.53 -10.15 1.50
CA GLU A 192 17.56 -10.49 0.46
C GLU A 192 16.18 -9.88 0.73
N ALA A 193 15.72 -9.92 1.99
CA ALA A 193 14.46 -9.28 2.39
C ALA A 193 14.45 -7.79 2.06
N ILE A 194 15.53 -7.08 2.39
CA ILE A 194 15.71 -5.65 2.08
C ILE A 194 15.73 -5.43 0.57
N LYS A 195 16.49 -6.26 -0.17
CA LYS A 195 16.55 -6.18 -1.64
C LYS A 195 15.17 -6.35 -2.26
N LEU A 196 14.42 -7.37 -1.87
CA LEU A 196 13.07 -7.64 -2.38
C LEU A 196 12.08 -6.52 -2.00
N ALA A 197 12.19 -5.98 -0.79
CA ALA A 197 11.35 -4.87 -0.33
C ALA A 197 11.59 -3.58 -1.12
N ASN A 198 12.84 -3.32 -1.50
CA ASN A 198 13.24 -2.15 -2.28
C ASN A 198 13.08 -2.33 -3.80
N ASP A 199 12.90 -3.57 -4.28
CA ASP A 199 12.66 -3.90 -5.69
C ASP A 199 11.24 -3.52 -6.13
N SER A 200 10.99 -2.21 -6.11
CA SER A 200 9.77 -1.56 -6.57
C SER A 200 10.06 -0.09 -6.89
N ASP A 201 9.36 0.44 -7.89
CA ASP A 201 9.34 1.88 -8.20
C ASP A 201 8.62 2.71 -7.13
N TYR A 202 7.95 2.06 -6.18
CA TYR A 202 7.21 2.67 -5.08
C TYR A 202 7.98 2.64 -3.76
N GLY A 203 7.60 3.51 -2.83
CA GLY A 203 8.24 3.65 -1.52
C GLY A 203 7.36 4.39 -0.52
N LEU A 204 6.08 4.01 -0.40
CA LEU A 204 5.16 4.66 0.54
C LEU A 204 5.34 4.15 1.97
N ALA A 205 5.00 2.89 2.22
CA ALA A 205 5.09 2.28 3.54
C ALA A 205 5.67 0.87 3.52
N ALA A 206 6.16 0.42 4.67
CA ALA A 206 6.56 -0.96 4.92
C ALA A 206 6.16 -1.40 6.34
N THR A 207 5.92 -2.70 6.54
CA THR A 207 5.78 -3.29 7.88
C THR A 207 6.84 -4.36 8.10
N ILE A 208 7.45 -4.37 9.28
CA ILE A 208 8.52 -5.29 9.65
C ILE A 208 8.09 -6.06 10.89
N TRP A 209 8.10 -7.39 10.81
CA TRP A 209 7.68 -8.30 11.86
C TRP A 209 8.88 -9.13 12.35
N THR A 210 9.33 -8.86 13.57
CA THR A 210 10.44 -9.55 14.24
C THR A 210 10.44 -9.21 15.73
N GLN A 211 10.89 -10.12 16.58
CA GLN A 211 11.13 -9.82 18.00
C GLN A 211 12.54 -9.27 18.28
N ASP A 212 13.46 -9.34 17.31
CA ASP A 212 14.78 -8.72 17.39
C ASP A 212 14.68 -7.22 17.06
N THR A 213 14.80 -6.38 18.09
CA THR A 213 14.73 -4.92 17.95
C THR A 213 15.88 -4.33 17.15
N ALA A 214 17.09 -4.91 17.25
CA ALA A 214 18.24 -4.45 16.49
C ALA A 214 18.05 -4.75 14.99
N LYS A 215 17.55 -5.94 14.67
CA LYS A 215 17.14 -6.32 13.30
C LYS A 215 16.05 -5.40 12.79
N ALA A 216 15.00 -5.17 13.59
CA ALA A 216 13.89 -4.31 13.20
C ALA A 216 14.38 -2.91 12.78
N HIS A 217 15.24 -2.28 13.58
CA HIS A 217 15.81 -0.98 13.26
C HIS A 217 16.72 -1.01 12.03
N ARG A 218 17.63 -1.98 11.91
CA ARG A 218 18.51 -2.10 10.72
C ARG A 218 17.71 -2.24 9.43
N VAL A 219 16.70 -3.11 9.43
CA VAL A 219 15.84 -3.33 8.26
C VAL A 219 15.04 -2.06 7.96
N ALA A 220 14.39 -1.47 8.97
CA ALA A 220 13.59 -0.26 8.79
C ALA A 220 14.37 0.91 8.17
N THR A 221 15.64 1.09 8.57
CA THR A 221 16.48 2.16 8.03
C THR A 221 16.97 1.92 6.60
N GLN A 222 16.96 0.67 6.13
CA GLN A 222 17.44 0.31 4.79
C GLN A 222 16.31 0.10 3.78
N VAL A 223 15.06 -0.07 4.24
CA VAL A 223 13.88 -0.10 3.38
C VAL A 223 13.55 1.31 2.91
N GLU A 224 13.56 1.52 1.60
CA GLU A 224 13.30 2.79 0.92
C GLU A 224 11.80 3.10 0.92
N SER A 225 11.29 3.44 2.09
CA SER A 225 9.89 3.83 2.31
C SER A 225 9.84 5.11 3.13
N GLY A 226 8.77 5.88 2.97
CA GLY A 226 8.57 7.05 3.82
C GLY A 226 8.04 6.72 5.22
N ILE A 227 7.47 5.53 5.40
CA ILE A 227 6.89 5.07 6.67
C ILE A 227 7.28 3.60 6.88
N ALA A 228 7.97 3.31 7.97
CA ALA A 228 8.21 1.93 8.40
C ALA A 228 7.52 1.68 9.74
N TRP A 229 6.64 0.69 9.80
CA TRP A 229 6.08 0.20 11.06
C TRP A 229 6.79 -1.08 11.50
N ILE A 230 7.14 -1.15 12.78
CA ILE A 230 7.68 -2.34 13.42
C ILE A 230 6.57 -2.97 14.28
N ASN A 231 6.25 -4.23 14.03
CA ASN A 231 5.26 -5.02 14.79
C ASN A 231 3.87 -4.38 14.94
N CYS A 232 3.48 -3.54 13.98
CA CYS A 232 2.17 -2.91 13.89
C CYS A 232 1.87 -2.46 12.45
N TRP A 233 0.66 -1.97 12.22
CA TRP A 233 0.25 -1.39 10.94
C TRP A 233 -0.84 -0.34 11.17
N LEU A 234 -0.82 0.74 10.39
CA LEU A 234 -1.79 1.84 10.45
C LEU A 234 -1.90 2.51 11.84
N VAL A 235 -0.80 2.52 12.60
CA VAL A 235 -0.70 3.34 13.82
C VAL A 235 -0.27 4.74 13.38
N ARG A 236 -1.15 5.72 13.59
CA ARG A 236 -1.02 7.08 13.05
C ARG A 236 -0.95 8.10 14.16
N ASP A 237 0.13 8.88 14.16
CA ASP A 237 0.24 10.13 14.92
C ASP A 237 0.33 11.27 13.91
N LEU A 238 -0.65 12.17 13.92
CA LEU A 238 -0.76 13.27 12.94
C LEU A 238 0.40 14.27 13.02
N ARG A 239 1.22 14.21 14.06
CA ARG A 239 2.43 15.04 14.23
C ARG A 239 3.64 14.48 13.50
N THR A 240 3.60 13.21 13.06
CA THR A 240 4.70 12.56 12.33
C THR A 240 4.60 12.87 10.83
N PRO A 241 5.73 12.96 10.12
CA PRO A 241 5.72 13.14 8.68
C PRO A 241 5.04 11.94 8.00
N PHE A 242 4.17 12.23 7.04
CA PHE A 242 3.48 11.24 6.23
C PHE A 242 3.80 11.48 4.77
N GLY A 243 4.34 10.47 4.12
CA GLY A 243 4.35 10.45 2.67
C GLY A 243 5.45 9.61 2.06
N GLY A 244 5.39 9.41 0.75
CA GLY A 244 6.23 8.43 0.04
C GLY A 244 7.58 8.95 -0.48
N VAL A 245 8.45 8.01 -0.85
CA VAL A 245 9.63 8.25 -1.70
C VAL A 245 9.43 7.60 -3.08
N LYS A 246 10.38 7.79 -4.00
CA LYS A 246 10.30 7.28 -5.39
C LYS A 246 9.00 7.73 -6.07
N SER A 247 8.29 6.83 -6.75
CA SER A 247 7.02 7.13 -7.42
C SER A 247 5.83 7.25 -6.46
N SER A 248 6.01 6.95 -5.17
CA SER A 248 4.93 7.05 -4.17
C SER A 248 4.62 8.46 -3.73
N GLY A 249 5.46 9.45 -4.03
CA GLY A 249 5.11 10.82 -3.67
C GLY A 249 6.23 11.84 -3.77
N LEU A 250 5.84 13.08 -3.55
CA LEU A 250 6.71 14.25 -3.46
C LEU A 250 6.26 15.12 -2.28
N GLY A 251 7.20 15.47 -1.41
CA GLY A 251 6.92 16.20 -0.18
C GLY A 251 6.43 15.31 0.95
N ARG A 252 6.01 15.93 2.05
CA ARG A 252 5.46 15.26 3.23
C ARG A 252 4.29 16.06 3.78
N GLU A 253 3.28 15.34 4.25
CA GLU A 253 2.21 15.86 5.07
C GLU A 253 2.48 15.56 6.56
N GLY A 254 1.58 16.00 7.46
CA GLY A 254 1.68 15.75 8.89
C GLY A 254 2.70 16.65 9.61
N GLY A 255 2.40 16.97 10.87
CA GLY A 255 3.25 17.76 11.74
C GLY A 255 3.79 19.05 11.12
N PHE A 256 5.09 19.29 11.31
CA PHE A 256 5.77 20.48 10.78
C PHE A 256 5.97 20.45 9.26
N GLU A 257 5.93 19.28 8.62
CA GLU A 257 6.08 19.19 7.16
C GLU A 257 4.88 19.80 6.44
N ALA A 258 3.66 19.53 6.92
CA ALA A 258 2.47 20.20 6.41
C ALA A 258 2.54 21.72 6.58
N LEU A 259 3.00 22.21 7.74
CA LEU A 259 3.17 23.65 7.97
C LEU A 259 4.18 24.27 7.00
N ARG A 260 5.32 23.61 6.77
CA ARG A 260 6.34 24.05 5.79
C ARG A 260 5.79 24.06 4.36
N PHE A 261 4.93 23.10 4.02
CA PHE A 261 4.31 23.06 2.69
C PHE A 261 3.34 24.23 2.48
N PHE A 262 2.46 24.50 3.46
CA PHE A 262 1.42 25.52 3.34
C PHE A 262 1.86 26.95 3.70
N THR A 263 3.13 27.18 4.04
CA THR A 263 3.68 28.52 4.38
C THR A 263 4.96 28.82 3.60
N GLU A 264 5.32 30.11 3.45
CA GLU A 264 6.60 30.53 2.89
C GLU A 264 7.49 31.15 3.97
N PRO A 265 8.72 30.68 4.16
CA PRO A 265 9.65 31.34 5.06
C PRO A 265 10.12 32.67 4.44
N GLN A 266 10.04 33.76 5.22
CA GLN A 266 10.59 35.06 4.85
C GLN A 266 11.69 35.45 5.84
N SER A 267 12.88 35.75 5.33
CA SER A 267 13.97 36.33 6.12
C SER A 267 13.94 37.85 6.01
N VAL A 268 13.98 38.55 7.15
CA VAL A 268 14.03 40.02 7.22
C VAL A 268 15.23 40.41 8.08
N CYS A 269 16.18 41.13 7.49
CA CYS A 269 17.40 41.55 8.15
C CYS A 269 17.50 43.07 8.15
N ILE A 270 17.85 43.64 9.31
CA ILE A 270 18.21 45.06 9.45
C ILE A 270 19.71 45.10 9.70
N PRO A 271 20.51 45.77 8.84
CA PRO A 271 21.95 45.88 9.06
C PRO A 271 22.23 46.70 10.32
N THR A 272 23.16 46.24 11.16
CA THR A 272 23.56 46.92 12.41
C THR A 272 24.87 47.71 12.24
N ARG A 273 25.36 47.87 11.02
CA ARG A 273 26.48 48.72 10.60
C ARG A 273 26.18 49.30 9.23
#